data_AF-A0A356SR21-F1
#
_entry.id   AF-A0A356SR21-F1
#
_cell.length_a   1.000
_cell.length_b   1.000
_cell.length_c   1.000
_cell.angle_alpha   90.00
_cell.angle_beta   90.00
_cell.angle_gamma   90.00
#
_symmetry.space_group_name_H-M   'P 1'
#
loop_
_entity.id
_entity.type
_entity.pdbx_description
1 polymer ?
#
loop_
_entity_poly.entity_id
_entity_poly.type
_entity_poly.pdbx_seq_one_letter_code
_entity_poly.pdbx_strand_id
1 'polypeptide(L)' 'MLKREIPHHAKEGRVIRVSRSHIAPAPLTGELTPLQPLQPWSEQMQPLCYWHDEPVALLVENKPGDDWI' A
#
# COMPACT_ATOMS: atom_id res chain seq x y z
N MET A 1 2.42 11.37 -9.39
CA MET A 1 1.38 12.33 -8.94
C MET A 1 0.21 11.55 -8.37
N LEU A 2 -0.34 12.00 -7.23
CA LEU A 2 -1.48 11.36 -6.56
C LEU A 2 -2.80 11.70 -7.27
N LYS A 3 -3.63 10.69 -7.54
CA LYS A 3 -5.02 10.85 -7.97
C LYS A 3 -5.94 10.20 -6.94
N ARG A 4 -6.95 10.93 -6.47
CA ARG A 4 -7.87 10.51 -5.38
C ARG A 4 -9.03 9.64 -5.87
N GLU A 5 -8.97 9.16 -7.11
CA GLU A 5 -9.94 8.22 -7.65
C GLU A 5 -9.73 6.84 -7.01
N ILE A 6 -10.82 6.18 -6.63
CA ILE A 6 -10.78 4.85 -6.02
C ILE A 6 -10.73 3.79 -7.14
N PRO A 7 -9.72 2.90 -7.17
CA PRO A 7 -9.58 1.90 -8.23
C PRO A 7 -10.54 0.71 -8.05
N HIS A 8 -11.85 0.93 -8.24
CA HIS A 8 -12.91 -0.04 -7.95
C HIS A 8 -12.78 -1.39 -8.68
N HIS A 9 -12.16 -1.40 -9.85
CA HIS A 9 -12.01 -2.61 -10.68
C HIS A 9 -10.62 -3.24 -10.62
N ALA A 10 -9.64 -2.58 -9.99
CA ALA A 10 -8.31 -3.15 -9.85
C ALA A 10 -8.33 -4.33 -8.87
N LYS A 11 -7.54 -5.35 -9.20
CA LYS A 11 -7.36 -6.58 -8.40
C LYS A 11 -5.91 -6.79 -7.97
N GLU A 12 -5.03 -5.90 -8.39
CA GLU A 12 -3.61 -5.89 -8.09
C GLU A 12 -3.11 -4.45 -8.15
N GLY A 13 -1.97 -4.20 -7.53
CA GLY A 13 -1.41 -2.87 -7.39
C GLY A 13 -0.38 -2.80 -6.28
N ARG A 14 -0.01 -1.56 -5.92
CA ARG A 14 0.78 -1.31 -4.71
C ARG A 14 -0.11 -1.39 -3.48
N VAL A 15 0.51 -1.59 -2.33
CA VAL A 15 -0.21 -1.61 -1.04
C VAL A 15 0.55 -0.74 -0.06
N ILE A 16 -0.18 0.03 0.75
CA ILE A 16 0.36 0.67 1.96
C ILE A 16 -0.14 -0.17 3.13
N ARG A 17 0.78 -0.64 3.98
CA ARG A 17 0.46 -1.43 5.16
C ARG A 17 0.58 -0.54 6.40
N VAL A 18 -0.48 -0.45 7.19
CA VAL A 18 -0.55 0.43 8.36
C VAL A 18 -1.01 -0.30 9.61
N SER A 19 -0.47 0.05 10.76
CA SER A 19 -0.88 -0.50 12.05
C SER A 19 -0.46 0.43 13.17
N ARG A 20 -1.38 0.76 14.08
CA ARG A 20 -1.09 1.54 15.30
C ARG A 20 -0.20 2.77 15.04
N SER A 21 -0.57 3.59 14.07
CA SER A 21 0.18 4.79 13.63
C SER A 21 1.57 4.54 13.02
N HIS A 22 1.90 3.29 12.69
CA HIS A 22 3.12 2.94 11.96
C HIS A 22 2.78 2.50 10.52
N ILE A 23 3.75 2.62 9.63
CA ILE A 23 3.69 2.20 8.23
C ILE A 23 4.81 1.19 7.96
N ALA A 24 4.49 0.09 7.28
CA ALA A 24 5.51 -0.86 6.86
C ALA A 24 6.34 -0.24 5.72
N PRO A 25 7.66 -0.06 5.89
CA PRO A 25 8.51 0.30 4.79
C PRO A 25 8.67 -0.89 3.83
N ALA A 26 8.94 -0.60 2.57
CA ALA A 26 9.34 -1.57 1.57
C ALA A 26 10.50 -1.01 0.74
N PRO A 27 11.50 -1.85 0.42
CA PRO A 27 12.57 -1.45 -0.47
C PRO A 27 12.03 -1.36 -1.90
N LEU A 28 11.88 -0.14 -2.39
CA LEU A 28 11.54 0.12 -3.79
C LEU A 28 12.67 0.95 -4.40
N THR A 29 13.24 0.47 -5.50
CA THR A 29 14.33 1.16 -6.22
C THR A 29 15.54 1.54 -5.34
N GLY A 30 15.83 0.75 -4.31
CA GLY A 30 16.96 0.97 -3.40
C GLY A 30 16.71 1.91 -2.23
N GLU A 31 15.50 2.49 -2.12
CA GLU A 31 15.09 3.34 -1.00
C GLU A 31 13.91 2.72 -0.25
N LEU A 32 13.75 3.04 1.04
CA LEU A 32 12.57 2.63 1.81
C LEU A 32 11.41 3.56 1.49
N THR A 33 10.30 2.97 1.06
CA THR A 33 9.06 3.69 0.73
C THR A 33 7.89 3.04 1.46
N PRO A 34 6.77 3.75 1.69
CA PRO A 34 5.57 3.14 2.26
C PRO A 34 4.85 2.19 1.29
N LEU A 35 5.25 2.17 0.01
CA LEU A 35 4.61 1.39 -1.05
C LEU A 35 5.28 0.02 -1.17
N GLN A 36 4.51 -1.01 -0.81
CA GLN A 36 4.92 -2.40 -1.03
C GLN A 36 5.09 -2.70 -2.53
N PRO A 37 5.86 -3.74 -2.89
CA PRO A 37 5.96 -4.20 -4.28
C PRO A 37 4.59 -4.44 -4.93
N LEU A 38 4.53 -4.37 -6.26
CA LEU A 38 3.32 -4.70 -7.01
C LEU A 38 2.88 -6.14 -6.67
N GLN A 39 1.64 -6.30 -6.25
CA GLN A 39 1.11 -7.60 -5.82
C GLN A 39 -0.40 -7.71 -6.07
N PRO A 40 -0.93 -8.94 -6.19
CA PRO A 40 -2.37 -9.20 -6.12
C PRO A 40 -2.95 -8.72 -4.80
N TRP A 41 -4.18 -8.20 -4.84
CA TRP A 41 -4.89 -7.76 -3.65
C TRP A 41 -5.74 -8.88 -3.06
N SER A 42 -5.72 -8.98 -1.73
CA SER A 42 -6.65 -9.83 -0.99
C SER A 42 -7.93 -9.06 -0.63
N GLU A 43 -8.97 -9.77 -0.20
CA GLU A 43 -10.24 -9.17 0.25
C GLU A 43 -10.09 -8.24 1.46
N GLN A 44 -8.97 -8.35 2.20
CA GLN A 44 -8.66 -7.49 3.35
C GLN A 44 -8.07 -6.13 2.94
N MET A 45 -7.67 -5.99 1.66
CA MET A 45 -7.09 -4.77 1.13
C MET A 45 -8.17 -3.87 0.56
N GLN A 46 -8.14 -2.60 0.95
CA GLN A 46 -9.12 -1.60 0.52
C GLN A 46 -8.52 -0.70 -0.56
N PRO A 47 -9.10 -0.63 -1.77
CA PRO A 47 -8.72 0.33 -2.80
C PRO A 47 -8.66 1.76 -2.23
N LEU A 48 -7.58 2.50 -2.49
CA LEU A 48 -7.32 3.80 -1.87
C LEU A 48 -7.20 4.93 -2.88
N CYS A 49 -6.30 4.80 -3.86
CA CYS A 49 -5.98 5.87 -4.80
C CYS A 49 -5.20 5.33 -6.00
N TYR A 50 -4.82 6.23 -6.91
CA TYR A 50 -3.75 5.98 -7.87
C TYR A 50 -2.51 6.83 -7.55
N TRP A 51 -1.33 6.24 -7.66
CA TRP A 51 -0.04 6.91 -7.54
C TRP A 51 0.79 6.64 -8.79
N HIS A 52 1.10 7.71 -9.56
CA HIS A 52 1.75 7.56 -10.88
C HIS A 52 1.05 6.54 -11.79
N ASP A 53 -0.28 6.61 -11.84
CA ASP A 53 -1.13 5.71 -12.63
C ASP A 53 -1.14 4.24 -12.18
N GLU A 54 -0.39 3.89 -11.13
CA GLU A 54 -0.49 2.58 -10.48
C GLU A 54 -1.59 2.60 -9.41
N PRO A 55 -2.49 1.60 -9.37
CA PRO A 55 -3.51 1.48 -8.33
C PRO A 55 -2.85 1.14 -6.99
N VAL A 56 -3.34 1.77 -5.93
CA VAL A 56 -2.85 1.59 -4.56
C VAL A 56 -4.02 1.17 -3.65
N ALA A 57 -3.78 0.17 -2.82
CA ALA A 57 -4.68 -0.23 -1.74
C ALA A 57 -4.06 0.04 -0.36
N LEU A 58 -4.91 0.00 0.67
CA LEU A 58 -4.54 0.06 2.08
C LEU A 58 -4.80 -1.29 2.72
N LEU A 59 -3.84 -1.78 3.52
CA LEU A 59 -3.99 -2.93 4.40
C LEU A 59 -3.79 -2.46 5.85
N VAL A 60 -4.81 -2.64 6.70
CA VAL A 60 -4.71 -2.36 8.12
C VAL A 60 -4.38 -3.64 8.88
N GLU A 61 -3.23 -3.68 9.52
CA GLU A 61 -2.77 -4.83 10.29
C GLU A 61 -2.98 -4.65 11.80
N ASN A 62 -3.13 -5.77 12.50
CA ASN A 62 -3.39 -5.78 13.94
C ASN A 62 -2.17 -5.35 14.78
N LYS A 63 -0.96 -5.57 14.27
CA LYS A 63 0.31 -5.25 14.94
C LYS A 63 1.34 -4.76 13.90
N PRO A 64 2.14 -3.72 14.23
CA PRO A 64 3.28 -3.34 13.40
C PRO A 64 4.41 -4.36 13.54
N GLY A 65 5.28 -4.41 12.52
CA GLY A 65 6.58 -5.08 12.62
C GLY A 65 7.61 -4.19 13.34
N ASP A 66 8.70 -4.81 13.79
CA ASP A 66 9.76 -4.12 14.54
C ASP A 66 10.51 -3.07 13.70
N ASP A 67 10.44 -3.17 12.38
CA ASP A 67 11.09 -2.33 11.39
C ASP A 67 10.16 -1.24 10.79
N TRP A 68 8.95 -1.10 11.32
CA TRP A 68 7.98 -0.12 10.82
C TRP A 68 8.30 1.31 11.30
N ILE A 69 7.95 2.29 10.49
CA ILE A 69 8.19 3.72 10.74
C ILE A 69 6.94 4.48 11.18
#